data_AF-A0A5C6E435-F1
#
_entry.id   AF-A0A5C6E435-F1
#
_cell.length_a   1.000
_cell.length_b   1.000
_cell.length_c   1.000
_cell.angle_alpha   90.00
_cell.angle_beta   90.00
_cell.angle_gamma   90.00
#
_symmetry.space_group_name_H-M   'P 1'
#
loop_
_entity.id
_entity.type
_entity.pdbx_description
1 polymer ?
#
loop_
_entity_poly.entity_id
_entity_poly.type
_entity_poly.pdbx_seq_one_letter_code
_entity_poly.pdbx_strand_id
1 'polypeptide(L)' 'MESTYPQQIATAAYEVLSRSSVAELRNLRVDESGSELKLSGRVRSFYHKQLAQESVRNVAGGLRVINSVDVSR' A
#
# COMPACT_ATOMS: atom_id res chain seq x y z
N MET A 1 4.90 -28.46 3.92
CA MET A 1 5.80 -27.53 3.22
C MET A 1 5.03 -26.22 3.05
N GLU A 2 5.05 -25.38 4.07
CA GLU A 2 4.35 -24.09 4.03
C GLU A 2 5.37 -23.06 3.55
N SER A 3 5.47 -22.89 2.23
CA SER A 3 6.31 -21.84 1.65
C SER A 3 5.63 -20.50 1.96
N THR A 4 6.09 -19.90 3.05
CA THR A 4 5.89 -18.52 3.46
C THR A 4 6.21 -17.60 2.27
N TYR A 5 5.18 -17.03 1.65
CA TYR A 5 5.30 -15.97 0.63
C TYR A 5 4.84 -14.59 1.14
N PRO A 6 5.28 -14.10 2.32
CA PRO A 6 4.83 -12.83 2.91
C PRO A 6 5.43 -11.61 2.19
N GLN A 7 6.02 -11.80 1.02
CA GLN A 7 6.64 -10.75 0.21
C GLN A 7 5.92 -10.55 -1.11
N GLN A 8 5.06 -11.49 -1.54
CA GLN A 8 4.40 -11.39 -2.84
C GLN A 8 3.33 -10.29 -2.83
N ILE A 9 2.53 -10.18 -1.77
CA ILE A 9 1.45 -9.18 -1.69
C ILE A 9 2.03 -7.78 -1.48
N ALA A 10 3.00 -7.63 -0.57
CA ALA A 10 3.74 -6.37 -0.43
C ALA A 10 4.34 -5.88 -1.75
N THR A 11 4.99 -6.78 -2.50
CA THR A 11 5.60 -6.44 -3.80
C THR A 11 4.54 -6.06 -4.82
N ALA A 12 3.45 -6.81 -4.94
CA ALA A 12 2.35 -6.48 -5.86
C ALA A 12 1.71 -5.14 -5.53
N ALA A 13 1.48 -4.84 -4.24
CA ALA A 13 0.96 -3.56 -3.79
C ALA A 13 1.93 -2.40 -4.08
N TYR A 14 3.24 -2.59 -3.87
CA TYR A 14 4.25 -1.62 -4.25
C TYR A 14 4.24 -1.37 -5.77
N GLU A 15 4.17 -2.43 -6.58
CA GLU A 15 4.09 -2.30 -8.04
C GLU A 15 2.88 -1.48 -8.49
N VAL A 16 1.69 -1.73 -7.94
CA VAL A 16 0.49 -0.97 -8.24
C VAL A 16 0.68 0.52 -7.93
N LEU A 17 1.25 0.83 -6.77
CA LEU A 17 1.51 2.22 -6.36
C LEU A 17 2.58 2.89 -7.24
N SER A 18 3.64 2.16 -7.61
CA SER A 18 4.72 2.67 -8.46
C SER A 18 4.25 3.05 -9.87
N ARG A 19 3.19 2.40 -10.38
CA ARG A 19 2.59 2.68 -11.70
C ARG A 19 1.54 3.80 -11.66
N SER A 20 1.24 4.35 -10.49
CA SER A 20 0.26 5.44 -10.35
C SER A 20 0.72 6.71 -11.06
N SER A 21 -0.23 7.39 -11.73
CA SER A 21 -0.03 8.73 -12.27
C SER A 21 0.24 9.77 -11.17
N VAL A 22 -0.23 9.51 -9.94
CA VAL A 22 0.02 10.37 -8.78
C VAL A 22 1.41 10.11 -8.22
N ALA A 23 2.28 11.12 -8.32
CA ALA A 23 3.68 11.01 -7.91
C ALA A 23 3.88 10.62 -6.45
N GLU A 24 2.99 11.08 -5.57
CA GLU A 24 3.10 10.83 -4.12
C GLU A 24 2.85 9.37 -3.78
N LEU A 25 1.98 8.68 -4.54
CA LEU A 25 1.69 7.26 -4.33
C LEU A 25 2.93 6.39 -4.60
N ARG A 26 3.77 6.78 -5.57
CA ARG A 26 5.01 6.06 -5.91
C ARG A 26 6.06 6.09 -4.80
N ASN A 27 5.95 7.04 -3.87
CA ASN A 27 6.86 7.20 -2.73
C ASN A 27 6.35 6.54 -1.46
N LEU A 28 5.17 5.93 -1.48
CA LEU A 28 4.63 5.23 -0.32
C LEU A 28 5.35 3.90 -0.12
N ARG A 29 5.55 3.55 1.15
CA ARG A 29 6.06 2.25 1.57
C ARG A 29 4.92 1.30 1.83
N VAL A 30 5.17 0.04 1.51
CA VAL A 30 4.26 -1.07 1.76
C VAL A 30 5.00 -2.10 2.61
N ASP A 31 4.44 -2.41 3.76
CA ASP A 31 4.97 -3.42 4.67
C ASP A 31 3.89 -4.48 4.93
N GLU A 32 4.21 -5.74 4.72
CA GLU A 32 3.33 -6.87 5.03
C GLU A 32 3.75 -7.49 6.37
N SER A 33 2.78 -7.71 7.26
CA SER A 33 3.01 -8.30 8.58
C SER A 33 1.83 -9.16 8.99
N GLY A 34 2.03 -10.49 8.98
CA GLY A 34 0.99 -11.45 9.34
C GLY A 34 -0.23 -11.35 8.41
N SER A 35 -1.35 -10.87 8.95
CA SER A 35 -2.61 -10.68 8.21
C SER A 35 -2.86 -9.22 7.79
N GLU A 36 -1.85 -8.35 7.90
CA GLU A 36 -1.97 -6.92 7.63
C GLU A 36 -1.04 -6.44 6.52
N LEU A 37 -1.53 -5.52 5.69
CA LEU A 37 -0.77 -4.78 4.70
C LEU A 37 -0.76 -3.30 5.08
N LYS A 38 0.37 -2.79 5.55
CA LYS A 38 0.52 -1.42 6.02
C LYS A 38 1.03 -0.51 4.92
N LEU A 39 0.32 0.59 4.69
CA LEU A 39 0.76 1.70 3.85
C LEU A 39 1.30 2.83 4.73
N SER A 40 2.48 3.34 4.42
CA SER A 40 3.07 4.48 5.14
C SER A 40 3.79 5.45 4.20
N GLY A 41 3.89 6.72 4.61
CA GLY A 41 4.47 7.79 3.80
C GLY A 41 3.72 9.10 3.99
N ARG A 42 3.91 10.05 3.08
CA ARG A 42 3.24 11.36 3.09
C ARG A 42 2.57 11.65 1.75
N VAL A 43 1.41 12.29 1.81
CA VAL A 43 0.70 12.82 0.65
C VAL A 43 0.17 14.23 0.92
N ARG A 44 -0.11 15.01 -0.11
CA ARG A 44 -0.63 16.38 -0.01
C ARG A 44 -2.15 16.47 0.16
N SER A 45 -2.87 15.36 0.00
CA SER A 45 -4.33 15.37 0.09
C SER A 45 -4.90 14.09 0.68
N PHE A 46 -6.02 14.23 1.38
CA PHE A 46 -6.82 13.08 1.80
C PHE A 46 -7.33 12.25 0.61
N TYR A 47 -7.52 12.90 -0.54
CA TYR A 47 -7.85 12.19 -1.79
C TYR A 47 -6.74 11.20 -2.18
N HIS A 48 -5.47 11.63 -2.19
CA HIS A 48 -4.34 10.73 -2.46
C HIS A 48 -4.19 9.64 -1.40
N LYS A 49 -4.47 9.96 -0.12
CA LYS A 49 -4.47 8.97 0.96
C LYS A 49 -5.51 7.87 0.73
N GLN A 50 -6.72 8.23 0.32
CA GLN A 50 -7.78 7.27 -0.01
C GLN A 50 -7.43 6.49 -1.28
N LEU A 51 -6.96 7.19 -2.32
CA LEU A 51 -6.58 6.58 -3.59
C LEU A 51 -5.50 5.51 -3.41
N ALA A 52 -4.50 5.76 -2.57
CA ALA A 52 -3.47 4.77 -2.25
C ALA A 52 -4.05 3.49 -1.65
N GLN A 53 -4.96 3.62 -0.70
CA GLN A 53 -5.62 2.49 -0.05
C GLN A 53 -6.49 1.69 -1.02
N GLU A 54 -7.31 2.36 -1.83
CA GLU A 54 -8.16 1.67 -2.80
C GLU A 54 -7.34 1.01 -3.91
N SER A 55 -6.21 1.61 -4.31
CA SER A 55 -5.34 1.04 -5.34
C SER A 55 -4.79 -0.32 -4.94
N VAL A 56 -4.36 -0.48 -3.69
CA VAL A 56 -3.80 -1.75 -3.20
C VAL A 56 -4.86 -2.76 -2.76
N ARG A 57 -6.12 -2.34 -2.58
CA ARG A 57 -7.19 -3.19 -2.05
C ARG A 57 -7.43 -4.44 -2.89
N ASN A 58 -7.32 -4.33 -4.21
CA ASN A 58 -7.53 -5.45 -5.13
C ASN A 58 -6.41 -6.51 -5.05
N VAL A 59 -5.19 -6.07 -4.73
CA VAL A 59 -4.02 -6.96 -4.64
C VAL A 59 -3.77 -7.45 -3.21
N ALA A 60 -4.38 -6.81 -2.20
CA ALA A 60 -4.23 -7.19 -0.79
C ALA A 60 -4.70 -8.62 -0.47
N GLY A 61 -5.43 -9.30 -1.36
CA GLY A 61 -5.65 -10.75 -1.27
C GLY A 61 -6.37 -11.22 0.01
N GLY A 62 -7.16 -10.35 0.65
CA GLY A 62 -7.82 -10.63 1.93
C GLY A 62 -7.06 -10.16 3.18
N LEU A 63 -5.85 -9.62 3.03
CA LEU A 63 -5.14 -8.93 4.11
C LEU A 63 -5.89 -7.66 4.51
N ARG A 64 -5.82 -7.35 5.81
CA ARG A 64 -6.34 -6.10 6.35
C ARG A 64 -5.41 -4.96 5.95
N VAL A 65 -5.92 -4.00 5.16
CA VAL A 65 -5.12 -2.82 4.76
C VAL A 65 -5.11 -1.78 5.88
N ILE A 66 -3.93 -1.45 6.38
CA ILE A 66 -3.71 -0.44 7.42
C ILE A 66 -3.12 0.82 6.79
N ASN A 67 -3.94 1.88 6.67
CA ASN A 67 -3.51 3.14 6.07
C ASN A 67 -2.91 4.09 7.11
N SER A 68 -1.60 4.04 7.26
CA SER A 68 -0.79 4.92 8.11
C SER A 68 -0.14 6.07 7.31
N VAL A 69 -0.67 6.43 6.14
CA VAL A 69 -0.16 7.54 5.34
C VAL A 69 -0.53 8.87 6.00
N ASP A 70 0.42 9.78 6.16
CA ASP A 70 0.20 11.11 6.72
C ASP A 70 -0.19 12.11 5.63
N VAL A 71 -1.06 13.07 5.96
CA VAL A 71 -1.45 14.14 5.04
C VAL A 71 -0.76 15.42 5.48
N SER A 72 0.31 15.80 4.80
CA SER A 72 1.07 17.02 5.08
C SER A 72 0.75 18.10 4.04
N ARG A 73 0.39 19.30 4.51
CA ARG A 73 0.06 20.46 3.68
C ARG A 73 1.30 21.19 3.19
#